data_AF-A0A4Q5R4Y0-F1
#
_entry.id   AF-A0A4Q5R4Y0-F1
#
_cell.length_a   1.000
_cell.length_b   1.000
_cell.length_c   1.000
_cell.angle_alpha   90.00
_cell.angle_beta   90.00
_cell.angle_gamma   90.00
#
_symmetry.space_group_name_H-M   'P 1'
#
loop_
_entity.id
_entity.type
_entity.pdbx_description
1 polymer ?
#
loop_
_entity_poly.entity_id
_entity_poly.type
_entity_poly.pdbx_seq_one_letter_code
_entity_poly.pdbx_strand_id
1 'polypeptide(L)'
;LTLTNAAGQGLRVEAAGQPLSFSALPYRSEDLDPGLSKKQQHPTDLKPHQQTWLHLDLTQRGVGGDNSWGALPHDQYRLTAKQYAYSYTLRLVDEKTPQP
;
A
#
# COMPACT_ATOMS: atom_id res chain seq x y z
N LEU A 1 -5.16 -11.28 2.90
CA LEU A 1 -5.31 -10.08 3.77
C LEU A 1 -6.80 -9.89 4.05
N THR A 2 -7.22 -9.63 5.28
CA THR A 2 -8.61 -9.30 5.61
C THR A 2 -8.62 -8.04 6.48
N LEU A 3 -9.46 -7.07 6.11
CA LEU A 3 -9.70 -5.84 6.86
C LEU A 3 -11.18 -5.79 7.25
N THR A 4 -11.48 -5.66 8.53
CA THR A 4 -12.85 -5.60 9.07
C THR A 4 -13.04 -4.36 9.93
N ASN A 5 -14.28 -3.91 10.03
CA ASN A 5 -14.72 -2.98 11.06
C ASN A 5 -14.99 -3.73 12.37
N ALA A 6 -15.31 -3.00 13.44
CA ALA A 6 -15.65 -3.57 14.74
C ALA A 6 -16.91 -4.47 14.74
N ALA A 7 -17.74 -4.41 13.70
CA ALA A 7 -18.91 -5.26 13.55
C ALA A 7 -18.60 -6.59 12.85
N GLY A 8 -17.36 -6.83 12.42
CA GLY A 8 -16.93 -8.03 11.68
C GLY A 8 -17.19 -7.95 10.17
N GLN A 9 -17.55 -6.77 9.65
CA GLN A 9 -17.85 -6.56 8.24
C GLN A 9 -16.65 -5.92 7.54
N GLY A 10 -16.33 -6.36 6.33
CA GLY A 10 -15.10 -5.92 5.69
C GLY A 10 -14.79 -6.51 4.33
N LEU A 11 -13.50 -6.46 3.98
CA LEU A 11 -12.97 -6.89 2.70
C LEU A 11 -11.83 -7.88 2.91
N ARG A 12 -11.88 -9.01 2.20
CA ARG A 12 -10.79 -9.96 2.06
C ARG A 12 -10.17 -9.83 0.68
N VAL A 13 -8.85 -9.70 0.67
CA VAL A 13 -8.02 -9.70 -0.51
C VAL A 13 -7.28 -11.03 -0.57
N GLU A 14 -7.48 -11.75 -1.67
CA GLU A 14 -6.84 -13.02 -1.96
C GLU A 14 -5.80 -12.82 -3.06
N ALA A 15 -4.60 -13.32 -2.79
CA ALA A 15 -3.51 -13.30 -3.75
C ALA A 15 -3.82 -14.25 -4.93
N ALA A 16 -3.43 -13.86 -6.13
CA ALA A 16 -3.53 -14.70 -7.32
C ALA A 16 -2.14 -14.90 -7.93
N GLY A 17 -1.59 -16.10 -7.76
CA GLY A 17 -0.31 -16.50 -8.36
C GLY A 17 0.97 -16.00 -7.64
N GLN A 18 0.88 -14.98 -6.79
CA GLN A 18 2.02 -14.47 -6.00
C GLN A 18 1.56 -13.86 -4.67
N PRO A 19 2.43 -13.74 -3.65
CA PRO A 19 2.10 -13.07 -2.39
C PRO A 19 1.66 -11.62 -2.59
N LEU A 20 0.82 -11.11 -1.68
CA LEU A 20 0.39 -9.71 -1.70
C LEU A 20 1.49 -8.81 -1.13
N SER A 21 1.74 -7.68 -1.80
CA SER A 21 2.36 -6.50 -1.19
C SER A 21 1.27 -5.48 -0.93
N PHE A 22 1.19 -4.96 0.30
CA PHE A 22 0.14 -4.01 0.66
C PHE A 22 0.56 -3.05 1.76
N SER A 23 -0.15 -1.93 1.84
CA SER A 23 -0.18 -1.04 3.01
C SER A 23 -1.63 -0.67 3.34
N ALA A 24 -1.93 -0.44 4.61
CA ALA A 24 -3.26 -0.03 5.06
C ALA A 24 -3.09 1.08 6.11
N LEU A 25 -3.28 2.34 5.71
CA LEU A 25 -2.96 3.51 6.54
C LEU A 25 -4.19 4.40 6.74
N PRO A 26 -4.31 5.10 7.88
CA PRO A 26 -5.33 6.13 8.07
C PRO A 26 -4.95 7.47 7.45
N TYR A 27 -4.07 7.46 6.45
CA TYR A 27 -3.54 8.63 5.74
C TYR A 27 -3.58 8.38 4.24
N ARG A 28 -3.86 9.41 3.46
CA ARG A 28 -3.66 9.37 2.01
C ARG A 28 -2.16 9.45 1.71
N SER A 29 -1.74 8.95 0.55
CA SER A 29 -0.34 9.11 0.11
C SER A 29 0.06 10.58 0.04
N GLU A 30 -0.84 11.47 -0.38
CA GLU A 30 -0.62 12.90 -0.47
C GLU A 30 -0.54 13.60 0.89
N ASP A 31 -1.03 12.97 1.97
CA ASP A 31 -0.84 13.50 3.32
C ASP A 31 0.61 13.28 3.77
N LEU A 32 1.25 12.21 3.30
CA LEU A 32 2.63 11.80 3.64
C LEU A 32 3.70 12.41 2.72
N ASP A 33 3.31 12.87 1.52
CA ASP A 33 4.20 13.50 0.56
C ASP A 33 3.79 14.96 0.29
N PRO A 34 4.56 15.96 0.78
CA PRO A 34 4.28 17.37 0.51
C PRO A 34 4.48 17.78 -0.95
N GLY A 35 4.99 16.88 -1.80
CA GLY A 35 5.34 17.13 -3.19
C GLY A 35 6.66 17.90 -3.32
N LEU A 36 6.83 18.60 -4.46
CA LEU A 36 8.10 19.24 -4.81
C LEU A 36 8.45 20.48 -3.97
N SER A 37 7.50 21.02 -3.21
CA SER A 37 7.74 22.16 -2.33
C SER A 37 8.22 21.68 -0.95
N LYS A 38 9.28 22.29 -0.41
CA LYS A 38 9.70 22.02 0.98
C LYS A 38 8.70 22.60 1.98
N LYS A 39 7.70 21.81 2.38
CA LYS A 39 6.68 22.20 3.36
C LYS A 39 7.11 22.09 4.83
N GLN A 40 8.34 21.62 5.11
CA GLN A 40 8.86 21.41 6.47
C GLN A 40 7.91 20.60 7.36
N GLN A 41 7.22 19.61 6.80
CA GLN A 41 6.24 18.80 7.52
C GLN A 41 6.91 17.94 8.59
N HIS A 42 6.19 17.75 9.69
CA HIS A 42 6.54 16.88 10.80
C HIS A 42 5.42 15.86 11.05
N PRO A 43 5.71 14.72 11.70
CA PRO A 43 4.68 13.72 12.00
C PRO A 43 3.47 14.27 12.76
N THR A 44 3.65 15.33 13.56
CA THR A 44 2.57 16.03 14.28
C THR A 44 1.58 16.74 13.39
N ASP A 45 1.96 17.04 12.14
CA ASP A 45 1.09 17.73 11.18
C ASP A 45 0.13 16.76 10.47
N LEU A 46 0.40 15.45 10.58
CA LEU A 46 -0.43 14.40 10.00
C LEU A 46 -1.69 14.16 10.84
N LYS A 47 -2.85 14.47 10.26
CA LYS A 47 -4.15 14.19 10.87
C LYS A 47 -4.71 12.88 10.31
N PRO A 48 -4.90 11.83 11.13
CA PRO A 48 -5.48 10.59 10.65
C PRO A 48 -6.94 10.83 10.27
N HIS A 49 -7.42 10.11 9.27
CA HIS A 49 -8.83 10.15 8.88
C HIS A 49 -9.60 8.98 9.47
N GLN A 50 -10.92 9.02 9.28
CA GLN A 50 -11.81 7.91 9.66
C GLN A 50 -11.82 6.77 8.63
N GLN A 51 -11.18 6.98 7.47
CA GLN A 51 -11.01 6.00 6.41
C GLN A 51 -9.63 5.34 6.49
N THR A 52 -9.54 4.13 5.94
CA THR A 52 -8.27 3.43 5.72
C THR A 52 -8.01 3.37 4.22
N TRP A 53 -6.84 3.85 3.80
CA TRP A 53 -6.34 3.70 2.44
C TRP A 53 -5.55 2.40 2.33
N LEU A 54 -6.07 1.48 1.53
CA LEU A 54 -5.44 0.20 1.21
C LEU A 54 -4.76 0.29 -0.15
N HIS A 55 -3.45 0.10 -0.18
CA HIS A 55 -2.68 -0.11 -1.42
C HIS A 55 -2.45 -1.60 -1.64
N LEU A 56 -2.68 -2.08 -2.86
CA LEU A 56 -2.41 -3.45 -3.28
C LEU A 56 -1.47 -3.39 -4.47
N ASP A 57 -0.20 -3.71 -4.25
CA ASP A 57 0.84 -3.45 -5.23
C ASP A 57 1.38 -4.77 -5.78
N LEU A 58 1.58 -4.83 -7.10
CA LEU A 58 2.32 -5.92 -7.72
C LEU A 58 3.75 -5.96 -7.18
N THR A 59 4.37 -4.79 -7.17
CA THR A 59 5.76 -4.59 -6.81
C THR A 59 6.01 -3.11 -6.58
N GLN A 60 6.98 -2.80 -5.72
CA GLN A 60 7.46 -1.45 -5.45
C GLN A 60 8.95 -1.42 -5.74
N ARG A 61 9.42 -0.34 -6.38
CA ARG A 61 10.86 -0.11 -6.58
C ARG A 61 11.56 -0.10 -5.21
N GLY A 62 12.77 -0.66 -5.15
CA GLY A 62 13.61 -0.61 -3.96
C GLY A 62 13.90 0.84 -3.51
N VAL A 63 14.17 1.02 -2.23
CA VAL A 63 14.44 2.34 -1.63
C VAL A 63 15.81 2.89 -2.06
N GLY A 64 16.82 2.02 -2.18
CA GLY A 64 18.22 2.43 -2.41
C GLY A 64 18.89 2.84 -1.10
N GLY A 65 19.82 3.79 -1.16
CA GLY A 65 20.47 4.36 0.03
C GLY A 65 21.98 4.13 0.15
N ASP A 66 22.64 3.57 -0.86
CA ASP A 66 24.12 3.51 -0.93
C ASP A 66 24.74 4.90 -0.73
N ASN A 67 24.06 5.93 -1.25
CA ASN A 67 24.19 7.30 -0.79
C ASN A 67 22.85 8.03 -0.89
N SER A 68 22.78 9.22 -0.26
CA SER A 68 21.57 10.06 -0.22
C SER A 68 21.61 11.23 -1.22
N TRP A 69 22.46 11.14 -2.26
CA TRP A 69 22.71 12.23 -3.22
C TRP A 69 22.83 11.76 -4.67
N GLY A 70 22.19 10.64 -5.02
CA GLY A 70 21.96 10.27 -6.42
C GLY A 70 22.12 8.80 -6.76
N ALA A 71 22.63 7.96 -5.86
CA ALA A 71 22.69 6.52 -6.11
C ALA A 71 21.27 5.95 -6.26
N LEU A 72 21.05 5.18 -7.33
CA LEU A 72 19.82 4.44 -7.54
C LEU A 72 19.85 3.12 -6.74
N PRO A 73 18.70 2.50 -6.46
CA PRO A 73 18.66 1.11 -6.02
C PRO A 73 19.37 0.21 -7.03
N HIS A 74 20.01 -0.85 -6.53
CA HIS A 74 20.67 -1.85 -7.37
C HIS A 74 19.70 -2.43 -8.40
N ASP A 75 20.22 -2.81 -9.56
CA ASP A 75 19.47 -3.17 -10.77
C ASP A 75 18.36 -4.21 -10.52
N GLN A 76 18.63 -5.21 -9.68
CA GLN A 76 17.69 -6.27 -9.31
C GLN A 76 16.45 -5.80 -8.52
N TYR A 77 16.47 -4.59 -7.97
CA TYR A 77 15.37 -3.98 -7.22
C TYR A 77 14.68 -2.84 -7.98
N ARG A 78 14.95 -2.70 -9.28
CA ARG A 78 14.30 -1.70 -10.14
C ARG A 78 13.23 -2.32 -11.03
N LEU A 79 12.24 -1.51 -11.39
CA LEU A 79 11.14 -1.92 -12.27
C LEU A 79 11.41 -1.48 -13.71
N THR A 80 12.08 -2.34 -14.49
CA THR A 80 12.55 -2.04 -15.86
C THR A 80 11.86 -2.84 -16.96
N ALA A 81 10.92 -3.73 -16.61
CA ALA A 81 10.22 -4.53 -17.61
C ALA A 81 9.30 -3.66 -18.47
N LYS A 82 9.11 -4.06 -19.73
CA LYS A 82 8.23 -3.34 -20.67
C LYS A 82 6.75 -3.49 -20.33
N GLN A 83 6.39 -4.58 -19.67
CA GLN A 83 5.01 -4.90 -19.32
C GLN A 83 4.97 -5.61 -17.98
N TYR A 84 3.93 -5.29 -17.22
CA TYR A 84 3.59 -5.91 -15.94
C TYR A 84 2.13 -6.38 -16.00
N ALA A 85 1.84 -7.47 -15.31
CA ALA A 85 0.48 -7.97 -15.12
C ALA A 85 0.29 -8.30 -13.65
N TYR A 86 -0.87 -7.95 -13.11
CA TYR A 86 -1.17 -8.16 -11.70
C TYR A 86 -2.64 -8.50 -11.54
N SER A 87 -2.92 -9.41 -10.61
CA SER A 87 -4.27 -9.85 -10.31
C SER A 87 -4.38 -10.19 -8.83
N TYR A 88 -5.57 -9.93 -8.29
CA TYR A 88 -6.00 -10.32 -6.96
C TYR A 88 -7.53 -10.44 -6.97
N THR A 89 -8.10 -11.10 -5.97
CA THR A 89 -9.55 -11.20 -5.82
C THR A 89 -10.01 -10.48 -4.57
N LEU A 90 -11.12 -9.76 -4.69
CA LEU A 90 -11.79 -9.08 -3.59
C LEU A 90 -13.07 -9.80 -3.23
N ARG A 91 -13.27 -10.06 -1.94
CA ARG A 91 -14.51 -10.63 -1.39
C ARG A 91 -14.98 -9.80 -0.22
N LEU A 92 -16.27 -9.50 -0.19
CA LEU A 92 -16.90 -8.98 1.02
C LEU A 92 -16.87 -10.05 2.10
N VAL A 93 -16.68 -9.65 3.34
CA VAL A 93 -16.71 -10.53 4.51
C VAL A 93 -17.71 -9.97 5.51
N ASP A 94 -18.50 -10.85 6.10
CA ASP A 94 -19.29 -10.58 7.30
C ASP A 94 -19.10 -11.77 8.24
N GLU A 95 -18.34 -11.61 9.31
CA GLU A 95 -18.03 -12.70 10.25
C GLU A 95 -19.28 -13.29 10.91
N LYS A 96 -20.40 -12.54 10.95
CA LYS A 96 -21.68 -13.03 11.48
C LYS A 96 -22.47 -13.86 10.47
N THR A 97 -22.11 -13.78 9.19
CA THR A 97 -22.73 -14.53 8.11
C THR A 97 -21.66 -15.27 7.31
N PRO A 98 -21.28 -16.50 7.71
CA PRO A 98 -20.33 -17.30 6.95
C PRO A 98 -20.82 -17.44 5.50
N GLN A 99 -19.93 -17.18 4.54
CA GLN A 99 -20.24 -17.39 3.13
C GLN A 99 -20.46 -18.90 2.87
N PRO A 100 -21.41 -19.26 1.98
CA PRO A 100 -21.67 -20.65 1.63
C PRO A 100 -20.46 -21.36 1.00
#